data_AF-A0A423KL86-F1
#
_entry.id   AF-A0A423KL86-F1
#
_cell.length_a   1.000
_cell.length_b   1.000
_cell.length_c   1.000
_cell.angle_alpha   90.00
_cell.angle_beta   90.00
_cell.angle_gamma   90.00
#
_symmetry.space_group_name_H-M   'P 1'
#
loop_
_entity.id
_entity.type
_entity.pdbx_description
1 polymer ?
#
loop_
_entity_poly.entity_id
_entity_poly.type
_entity_poly.pdbx_seq_one_letter_code
_entity_poly.pdbx_strand_id
1 'polypeptide(L)'
;MSGLHTQPQAYTKQVIARFDDLFTEHGIAIAGDNDHLVLHIAEHHSHQPSTLPGNALKGKPVQRFEGGEHTAIGDQTLLRFVENAEPIPAHDVQLHLPNGLAPTYGQVLALGGDFYGIPDRPVSDGATPADRLNRFIAAFDTLAVLSASKVEAVQILAVMQKEIDAVKQAIKDGKQPHEAYDALGDTLSEEWNKITGGGSFVSALFPLGRYLKLAANNPDHFGEWAQQAYIAGHTAALQHAAAAHASRDEKQLEVAYAMNAFADHFLTDLFSAGHLRVPRKAVAAAVTPSDLGSLITRFMHDEDSKFGLNVQNGNGEHWRAYGDKRYFDAIDNANRLHVNQAVQLSADEVFAAYLSGTLAVPSSFAALKRLPDLQAVLNLASNFSPLFRVQGGKVLRRKDVNNLNDTATVDDWWGWSTYLLLKDYHPTGNVA
;
A
#
# COMPACT_ATOMS: atom_id res chain seq x y z
N MET A 1 -46.00 -44.88 41.42
CA MET A 1 -45.73 -43.46 41.64
C MET A 1 -44.22 -43.27 41.69
N SER A 2 -43.62 -42.71 40.64
CA SER A 2 -42.27 -42.16 40.69
C SER A 2 -42.16 -41.13 39.56
N GLY A 3 -42.20 -39.86 39.93
CA GLY A 3 -42.08 -38.73 39.01
C GLY A 3 -40.62 -38.56 38.58
N LEU A 4 -40.38 -38.60 37.28
CA LEU A 4 -39.12 -38.16 36.68
C LEU A 4 -39.16 -36.63 36.55
N HIS A 5 -38.40 -35.95 37.39
CA HIS A 5 -38.06 -34.55 37.19
C HIS A 5 -36.98 -34.46 36.10
N THR A 6 -37.34 -33.94 34.93
CA THR A 6 -36.38 -33.44 33.94
C THR A 6 -35.86 -32.08 34.41
N GLN A 7 -34.55 -31.99 34.68
CA GLN A 7 -33.88 -30.69 34.83
C GLN A 7 -33.90 -29.94 33.48
N PRO A 8 -34.05 -28.60 33.47
CA PRO A 8 -33.94 -27.82 32.25
C PRO A 8 -32.50 -27.85 31.75
N GLN A 9 -32.30 -28.25 30.50
CA GLN A 9 -31.03 -28.17 29.81
C GLN A 9 -30.70 -26.68 29.62
N ALA A 10 -29.68 -26.19 30.34
CA ALA A 10 -29.18 -24.83 30.17
C ALA A 10 -28.58 -24.70 28.77
N TYR A 11 -29.20 -23.88 27.92
CA TYR A 11 -28.64 -23.51 26.63
C TYR A 11 -27.51 -22.51 26.85
N THR A 12 -26.27 -22.94 26.65
CA THR A 12 -25.10 -22.06 26.60
C THR A 12 -25.25 -21.12 25.41
N LYS A 13 -25.29 -19.81 25.67
CA LYS A 13 -25.42 -18.79 24.64
C LYS A 13 -24.06 -18.60 23.97
N GLN A 14 -23.88 -19.11 22.76
CA GLN A 14 -22.66 -18.87 21.99
C GLN A 14 -22.58 -17.38 21.62
N VAL A 15 -21.52 -16.72 22.08
CA VAL A 15 -21.17 -15.35 21.68
C VAL A 15 -20.14 -15.44 20.57
N ILE A 16 -20.52 -15.00 19.37
CA ILE A 16 -19.61 -14.88 18.23
C ILE A 16 -19.10 -13.44 18.21
N ALA A 17 -17.80 -13.27 18.42
CA ALA A 17 -17.12 -11.98 18.41
C ALA A 17 -15.86 -12.09 17.54
N ARG A 18 -15.36 -10.96 17.03
CA ARG A 18 -14.11 -10.92 16.26
C ARG A 18 -12.93 -11.01 17.22
N PHE A 19 -11.81 -11.53 16.75
CA PHE A 19 -10.57 -11.62 17.55
C PHE A 19 -10.16 -10.25 18.11
N ASP A 20 -10.33 -9.19 17.32
CA ASP A 20 -9.98 -7.82 17.71
C ASP A 20 -10.85 -7.28 18.86
N ASP A 21 -12.07 -7.81 19.04
CA ASP A 21 -12.99 -7.36 20.10
C ASP A 21 -12.45 -7.72 21.51
N LEU A 22 -11.50 -8.68 21.62
CA LEU A 22 -10.78 -9.00 22.88
C LEU A 22 -9.91 -7.84 23.38
N PHE A 23 -9.42 -6.99 22.48
CA PHE A 23 -8.42 -5.96 22.79
C PHE A 23 -9.02 -4.54 22.80
N THR A 24 -10.34 -4.43 22.64
CA THR A 24 -11.05 -3.16 22.83
C THR A 24 -11.17 -2.83 24.32
N GLU A 25 -11.36 -1.55 24.65
CA GLU A 25 -11.61 -1.10 26.03
C GLU A 25 -12.84 -1.76 26.69
N HIS A 26 -13.76 -2.28 25.87
CA HIS A 26 -15.00 -2.93 26.30
C HIS A 26 -14.86 -4.46 26.43
N GLY A 27 -13.91 -5.09 25.74
CA GLY A 27 -13.67 -6.54 25.73
C GLY A 27 -14.88 -7.37 25.23
N ILE A 28 -14.83 -8.70 25.48
CA ILE A 28 -15.95 -9.61 25.25
C ILE A 28 -16.60 -9.97 26.60
N ALA A 29 -17.87 -9.61 26.78
CA ALA A 29 -18.62 -9.96 27.98
C ALA A 29 -18.96 -11.46 28.03
N ILE A 30 -18.51 -12.15 29.08
CA ILE A 30 -18.83 -13.56 29.36
C ILE A 30 -19.80 -13.58 30.55
N ALA A 31 -20.92 -14.31 30.45
CA ALA A 31 -22.11 -14.08 31.28
C ALA A 31 -22.28 -15.06 32.47
N GLY A 32 -21.29 -15.92 32.77
CA GLY A 32 -21.35 -16.76 33.97
C GLY A 32 -20.13 -17.64 34.24
N ASP A 33 -20.07 -18.18 35.46
CA ASP A 33 -18.96 -18.96 36.02
C ASP A 33 -18.68 -20.30 35.30
N ASN A 34 -19.53 -20.70 34.34
CA ASN A 34 -19.42 -21.95 33.56
C ASN A 34 -19.41 -21.71 32.03
N ASP A 35 -19.25 -20.46 31.59
CA ASP A 35 -19.13 -20.16 30.16
C ASP A 35 -17.69 -20.41 29.70
N HIS A 36 -17.52 -21.16 28.60
CA HIS A 36 -16.23 -21.41 27.99
C HIS A 36 -16.05 -20.54 26.75
N LEU A 37 -14.97 -19.75 26.70
CA LEU A 37 -14.55 -19.05 25.49
C LEU A 37 -13.86 -20.05 24.55
N VAL A 38 -14.46 -20.32 23.39
CA VAL A 38 -13.84 -21.14 22.35
C VAL A 38 -13.30 -20.22 21.25
N LEU A 39 -11.97 -20.07 21.23
CA LEU A 39 -11.25 -19.34 20.19
C LEU A 39 -11.03 -20.27 18.99
N HIS A 40 -11.80 -20.07 17.92
CA HIS A 40 -11.55 -20.74 16.64
C HIS A 40 -10.43 -20.02 15.88
N ILE A 41 -9.22 -20.54 15.98
CA ILE A 41 -8.14 -20.23 15.03
C ILE A 41 -8.33 -21.23 13.88
N ALA A 42 -8.87 -20.78 12.76
CA ALA A 42 -9.07 -21.66 11.61
C ALA A 42 -7.71 -22.01 10.98
N GLU A 43 -7.24 -23.25 11.19
CA GLU A 43 -6.19 -23.85 10.37
C GLU A 43 -6.77 -24.47 9.09
N HIS A 44 -6.03 -24.31 8.00
CA HIS A 44 -6.37 -24.68 6.62
C HIS A 44 -6.67 -26.17 6.41
N HIS A 45 -7.67 -26.47 5.57
CA HIS A 45 -7.61 -27.63 4.68
C HIS A 45 -8.01 -27.29 3.23
N SER A 46 -7.16 -27.82 2.35
CA SER A 46 -7.14 -27.88 0.90
C SER A 46 -8.49 -27.91 0.16
N HIS A 47 -8.62 -27.08 -0.87
CA HIS A 47 -9.40 -27.41 -2.07
C HIS A 47 -8.61 -27.08 -3.35
N GLN A 48 -8.46 -28.09 -4.21
CA GLN A 48 -7.98 -27.92 -5.58
C GLN A 48 -8.97 -27.05 -6.39
N PRO A 49 -8.50 -26.18 -7.30
CA PRO A 49 -9.38 -25.46 -8.18
C PRO A 49 -9.81 -26.32 -9.38
N SER A 50 -11.12 -26.47 -9.55
CA SER A 50 -11.75 -26.95 -10.78
C SER A 50 -11.59 -25.91 -11.89
N THR A 51 -11.07 -26.33 -13.03
CA THR A 51 -10.87 -25.51 -14.23
C THR A 51 -12.20 -25.23 -14.94
N LEU A 52 -12.49 -23.94 -15.19
CA LEU A 52 -13.48 -23.51 -16.17
C LEU A 52 -12.75 -22.79 -17.32
N PRO A 53 -13.09 -23.06 -18.59
CA PRO A 53 -12.43 -22.46 -19.74
C PRO A 53 -13.03 -21.07 -20.02
N GLY A 54 -12.33 -20.02 -19.60
CA GLY A 54 -12.59 -18.64 -20.02
C GLY A 54 -11.56 -18.21 -21.05
N ASN A 55 -11.99 -17.88 -22.26
CA ASN A 55 -11.10 -17.35 -23.31
C ASN A 55 -10.41 -16.06 -22.82
N ALA A 56 -9.09 -16.09 -22.72
CA ALA A 56 -8.26 -14.97 -22.32
C ALA A 56 -8.43 -13.78 -23.28
N LEU A 57 -8.92 -12.66 -22.75
CA LEU A 57 -8.92 -11.37 -23.44
C LEU A 57 -7.47 -10.86 -23.53
N LYS A 58 -7.07 -10.48 -24.75
CA LYS A 58 -5.73 -9.98 -25.11
C LYS A 58 -5.52 -8.55 -24.55
N GLY A 59 -5.26 -8.43 -23.25
CA GLY A 59 -4.70 -7.23 -22.63
C GLY A 59 -3.26 -7.49 -22.20
N LYS A 60 -2.34 -6.52 -22.40
CA LYS A 60 -1.03 -6.58 -21.74
C LYS A 60 -1.26 -6.36 -20.23
N PRO A 61 -0.62 -7.11 -19.33
CA PRO A 61 -0.70 -6.79 -17.91
C PRO A 61 -0.06 -5.40 -17.70
N VAL A 62 -0.68 -4.55 -16.89
CA VAL A 62 -0.14 -3.25 -16.44
C VAL A 62 -0.07 -3.32 -14.91
N GLN A 63 0.92 -2.69 -14.27
CA GLN A 63 0.94 -2.58 -12.81
C GLN A 63 -0.32 -1.84 -12.32
N ARG A 64 -0.83 -2.21 -11.14
CA ARG A 64 -2.08 -1.68 -10.57
C ARG A 64 -1.85 -1.37 -9.11
N PHE A 65 -2.69 -0.49 -8.58
CA PHE A 65 -2.54 0.06 -7.24
C PHE A 65 -3.74 -0.29 -6.37
N GLU A 66 -3.49 -0.49 -5.06
CA GLU A 66 -4.47 -0.98 -4.08
C GLU A 66 -4.95 0.16 -3.16
N GLY A 67 -5.72 1.09 -3.73
CA GLY A 67 -6.12 2.32 -3.05
C GLY A 67 -6.94 2.12 -1.76
N GLY A 68 -7.65 0.99 -1.62
CA GLY A 68 -8.40 0.69 -0.40
C GLY A 68 -7.51 0.43 0.82
N GLU A 69 -6.34 -0.18 0.64
CA GLU A 69 -5.38 -0.43 1.73
C GLU A 69 -4.77 0.89 2.21
N HIS A 70 -4.35 1.74 1.27
CA HIS A 70 -3.87 3.09 1.55
C HIS A 70 -4.90 3.94 2.32
N THR A 71 -6.16 3.89 1.90
CA THR A 71 -7.26 4.59 2.59
C THR A 71 -7.37 4.12 4.03
N ALA A 72 -7.37 2.80 4.26
CA ALA A 72 -7.49 2.24 5.60
C ALA A 72 -6.31 2.57 6.52
N ILE A 73 -5.08 2.59 6.00
CA ILE A 73 -3.89 3.01 6.76
C ILE A 73 -4.03 4.47 7.18
N GLY A 74 -4.31 5.37 6.23
CA GLY A 74 -4.38 6.80 6.52
C GLY A 74 -5.57 7.17 7.41
N ASP A 75 -6.73 6.54 7.23
CA ASP A 75 -7.94 6.80 8.03
C ASP A 75 -7.80 6.39 9.50
N GLN A 76 -6.88 5.46 9.82
CA GLN A 76 -6.55 5.08 11.21
C GLN A 76 -5.63 6.08 11.92
N THR A 77 -5.08 7.05 11.19
CA THR A 77 -4.18 8.07 11.76
C THR A 77 -4.97 9.02 12.65
N LEU A 78 -4.36 9.47 13.74
CA LEU A 78 -4.92 10.44 14.66
C LEU A 78 -4.32 11.82 14.38
N LEU A 79 -5.16 12.81 14.05
CA LEU A 79 -4.75 14.17 13.72
C LEU A 79 -4.99 15.13 14.88
N ARG A 80 -4.07 16.08 15.08
CA ARG A 80 -4.23 17.15 16.08
C ARG A 80 -4.33 18.51 15.42
N PHE A 81 -5.16 19.38 15.98
CA PHE A 81 -5.31 20.78 15.52
C PHE A 81 -4.99 21.78 16.63
N VAL A 82 -5.16 21.36 17.88
CA VAL A 82 -4.95 22.19 19.08
C VAL A 82 -3.99 21.48 20.04
N GLU A 83 -3.05 22.23 20.60
CA GLU A 83 -2.08 21.71 21.57
C GLU A 83 -2.82 21.16 22.81
N ASN A 84 -2.46 19.94 23.24
CA ASN A 84 -3.07 19.21 24.36
C ASN A 84 -4.55 18.82 24.21
N ALA A 85 -5.18 19.04 23.05
CA ALA A 85 -6.50 18.48 22.77
C ALA A 85 -6.39 17.00 22.38
N GLU A 86 -7.45 16.22 22.65
CA GLU A 86 -7.55 14.85 22.14
C GLU A 86 -7.43 14.84 20.61
N PRO A 87 -6.66 13.90 20.03
CA PRO A 87 -6.54 13.83 18.60
C PRO A 87 -7.82 13.25 17.98
N ILE A 88 -8.09 13.58 16.74
CA ILE A 88 -9.30 13.19 16.00
C ILE A 88 -8.91 12.09 14.99
N PRO A 89 -9.66 10.98 14.91
CA PRO A 89 -9.47 10.02 13.83
C PRO A 89 -9.55 10.67 12.46
N ALA A 90 -8.59 10.37 11.58
CA ALA A 90 -8.45 11.04 10.30
C ALA A 90 -9.65 10.79 9.36
N HIS A 91 -10.37 9.67 9.52
CA HIS A 91 -11.61 9.42 8.78
C HIS A 91 -12.75 10.39 9.12
N ASP A 92 -12.70 11.05 10.28
CA ASP A 92 -13.69 12.05 10.72
C ASP A 92 -13.29 13.49 10.34
N VAL A 93 -12.12 13.67 9.73
CA VAL A 93 -11.57 14.98 9.38
C VAL A 93 -11.57 15.19 7.87
N GLN A 94 -12.16 16.30 7.42
CA GLN A 94 -12.04 16.77 6.04
C GLN A 94 -10.90 17.78 5.94
N LEU A 95 -9.95 17.53 5.03
CA LEU A 95 -8.81 18.39 4.76
C LEU A 95 -9.12 19.30 3.57
N HIS A 96 -9.37 20.59 3.78
CA HIS A 96 -9.82 21.48 2.70
C HIS A 96 -8.66 21.91 1.81
N LEU A 97 -8.64 21.44 0.56
CA LEU A 97 -7.64 21.78 -0.44
C LEU A 97 -7.97 23.12 -1.15
N PRO A 98 -6.97 23.81 -1.74
CA PRO A 98 -7.18 25.08 -2.44
C PRO A 98 -8.23 25.07 -3.56
N ASN A 99 -8.40 23.95 -4.26
CA ASN A 99 -9.43 23.77 -5.30
C ASN A 99 -10.84 23.50 -4.74
N GLY A 100 -10.99 23.44 -3.42
CA GLY A 100 -12.24 23.17 -2.71
C GLY A 100 -12.65 21.70 -2.68
N LEU A 101 -11.75 20.76 -2.98
CA LEU A 101 -11.88 19.35 -2.61
C LEU A 101 -11.63 19.22 -1.09
N ALA A 102 -12.34 18.32 -0.42
CA ALA A 102 -12.24 18.11 1.02
C ALA A 102 -12.18 16.61 1.37
N PRO A 103 -11.09 15.91 1.02
CA PRO A 103 -10.93 14.49 1.30
C PRO A 103 -10.46 14.23 2.74
N THR A 104 -10.55 12.99 3.20
CA THR A 104 -9.88 12.54 4.44
C THR A 104 -8.37 12.34 4.19
N TYR A 105 -7.60 12.18 5.28
CA TYR A 105 -6.18 11.83 5.16
C TYR A 105 -5.97 10.54 4.36
N GLY A 106 -6.71 9.48 4.66
CA GLY A 106 -6.64 8.20 3.95
C GLY A 106 -6.98 8.34 2.47
N GLN A 107 -7.97 9.16 2.13
CA GLN A 107 -8.31 9.43 0.73
C GLN A 107 -7.19 10.16 0.00
N VAL A 108 -6.49 11.14 0.62
CA VAL A 108 -5.34 11.78 -0.02
C VAL A 108 -4.19 10.79 -0.20
N LEU A 109 -3.93 9.95 0.80
CA LEU A 109 -2.91 8.91 0.77
C LEU A 109 -3.16 7.94 -0.39
N ALA A 110 -4.39 7.50 -0.60
CA ALA A 110 -4.76 6.60 -1.69
C ALA A 110 -4.78 7.27 -3.08
N LEU A 111 -4.83 8.60 -3.14
CA LEU A 111 -4.86 9.37 -4.39
C LEU A 111 -3.46 9.77 -4.87
N GLY A 112 -2.52 10.00 -3.94
CA GLY A 112 -1.15 10.37 -4.24
C GLY A 112 -0.38 9.25 -4.94
N GLY A 113 0.53 9.59 -5.85
CA GLY A 113 1.36 8.62 -6.59
C GLY A 113 0.62 7.84 -7.69
N ASP A 114 -0.54 7.29 -7.36
CA ASP A 114 -1.30 6.36 -8.20
C ASP A 114 -2.23 7.06 -9.20
N PHE A 115 -2.92 8.09 -8.72
CA PHE A 115 -3.95 8.81 -9.48
C PHE A 115 -3.56 10.23 -9.79
N TYR A 116 -2.78 10.85 -8.92
CA TYR A 116 -2.29 12.22 -9.03
C TYR A 116 -0.77 12.26 -8.95
N GLY A 117 -0.19 13.03 -9.87
CA GLY A 117 1.23 13.03 -10.16
C GLY A 117 1.51 13.45 -11.59
N ILE A 118 2.79 13.49 -11.96
CA ILE A 118 3.22 13.84 -13.31
C ILE A 118 3.99 12.64 -13.90
N PRO A 119 3.39 11.84 -14.80
CA PRO A 119 3.97 10.59 -15.27
C PRO A 119 5.40 10.70 -15.79
N ASP A 120 5.72 11.76 -16.52
CA ASP A 120 7.04 11.95 -17.13
C ASP A 120 8.03 12.71 -16.21
N ARG A 121 7.63 13.01 -14.97
CA ARG A 121 8.46 13.73 -13.99
C ARG A 121 8.36 13.10 -12.59
N PRO A 122 8.82 11.84 -12.41
CA PRO A 122 8.94 11.26 -11.08
C PRO A 122 9.69 12.19 -10.13
N VAL A 123 9.30 12.15 -8.85
CA VAL A 123 9.88 12.92 -7.77
C VAL A 123 11.34 12.53 -7.57
N SER A 124 11.64 11.24 -7.49
CA SER A 124 12.98 10.68 -7.24
C SER A 124 13.99 10.97 -8.35
N ASP A 125 13.54 11.29 -9.57
CA ASP A 125 14.41 11.70 -10.67
C ASP A 125 14.96 13.13 -10.50
N GLY A 126 14.54 13.86 -9.47
CA GLY A 126 15.11 15.15 -9.15
C GLY A 126 16.58 15.03 -8.71
N ALA A 127 17.47 15.77 -9.37
CA ALA A 127 18.92 15.63 -9.19
C ALA A 127 19.42 16.11 -7.82
N THR A 128 18.66 17.00 -7.18
CA THR A 128 18.98 17.58 -5.87
C THR A 128 17.77 17.50 -4.94
N PRO A 129 17.94 17.57 -3.61
CA PRO A 129 16.81 17.62 -2.67
C PRO A 129 15.80 18.73 -3.02
N ALA A 130 16.26 19.91 -3.46
CA ALA A 130 15.39 21.01 -3.86
C ALA A 130 14.61 20.72 -5.16
N ASP A 131 15.21 20.02 -6.13
CA ASP A 131 14.51 19.59 -7.35
C ASP A 131 13.43 18.55 -7.02
N ARG A 132 13.74 17.57 -6.17
CA ARG A 132 12.76 16.58 -5.70
C ARG A 132 11.60 17.24 -4.95
N LEU A 133 11.89 18.19 -4.06
CA LEU A 133 10.87 19.00 -3.37
C LEU A 133 9.93 19.70 -4.37
N ASN A 134 10.48 20.38 -5.38
CA ASN A 134 9.67 21.08 -6.39
C ASN A 134 8.83 20.11 -7.25
N ARG A 135 9.37 18.92 -7.56
CA ARG A 135 8.63 17.88 -8.30
C ARG A 135 7.49 17.33 -7.47
N PHE A 136 7.72 17.08 -6.18
CA PHE A 136 6.67 16.66 -5.27
C PHE A 136 5.55 17.69 -5.19
N ILE A 137 5.88 18.97 -4.97
CA ILE A 137 4.88 20.05 -4.90
C ILE A 137 4.08 20.09 -6.21
N ALA A 138 4.75 20.03 -7.37
CA ALA A 138 4.05 20.00 -8.66
C ALA A 138 3.14 18.78 -8.83
N ALA A 139 3.52 17.61 -8.29
CA ALA A 139 2.68 16.41 -8.29
C ALA A 139 1.46 16.58 -7.38
N PHE A 140 1.65 17.05 -6.15
CA PHE A 140 0.57 17.35 -5.20
C PHE A 140 -0.41 18.40 -5.76
N ASP A 141 0.08 19.44 -6.42
CA ASP A 141 -0.75 20.48 -7.03
C ASP A 141 -1.69 19.94 -8.11
N THR A 142 -1.35 18.81 -8.74
CA THR A 142 -2.27 18.13 -9.68
C THR A 142 -3.54 17.65 -8.98
N LEU A 143 -3.49 17.32 -7.69
CA LEU A 143 -4.65 17.01 -6.86
C LEU A 143 -5.26 18.28 -6.24
N ALA A 144 -4.42 19.12 -5.63
CA ALA A 144 -4.86 20.14 -4.67
C ALA A 144 -5.26 21.49 -5.29
N VAL A 145 -4.75 21.83 -6.48
CA VAL A 145 -4.91 23.17 -7.08
C VAL A 145 -5.80 23.15 -8.31
N LEU A 146 -5.73 22.11 -9.13
CA LEU A 146 -6.50 22.05 -10.38
C LEU A 146 -8.01 21.87 -10.09
N SER A 147 -8.85 22.74 -10.65
CA SER A 147 -10.31 22.68 -10.43
C SER A 147 -10.94 21.41 -11.00
N ALA A 148 -10.40 20.86 -12.08
CA ALA A 148 -10.88 19.61 -12.69
C ALA A 148 -10.73 18.41 -11.74
N SER A 149 -9.68 18.41 -10.91
CA SER A 149 -9.37 17.33 -9.97
C SER A 149 -10.43 17.18 -8.89
N LYS A 150 -11.17 18.24 -8.55
CA LYS A 150 -12.26 18.15 -7.56
C LYS A 150 -13.34 17.14 -7.97
N VAL A 151 -13.76 17.17 -9.23
CA VAL A 151 -14.81 16.27 -9.73
C VAL A 151 -14.23 14.90 -10.03
N GLU A 152 -13.04 14.86 -10.62
CA GLU A 152 -12.34 13.62 -10.98
C GLU A 152 -12.01 12.77 -9.75
N ALA A 153 -11.49 13.37 -8.67
CA ALA A 153 -11.16 12.66 -7.43
C ALA A 153 -12.38 11.97 -6.82
N VAL A 154 -13.55 12.64 -6.83
CA VAL A 154 -14.80 12.04 -6.33
C VAL A 154 -15.20 10.81 -7.16
N GLN A 155 -14.99 10.83 -8.47
CA GLN A 155 -15.26 9.67 -9.33
C GLN A 155 -14.28 8.51 -9.05
N ILE A 156 -12.98 8.83 -8.86
CA ILE A 156 -11.95 7.84 -8.53
C ILE A 156 -12.29 7.17 -7.19
N LEU A 157 -12.59 7.96 -6.16
CA LEU A 157 -12.95 7.48 -4.83
C LEU A 157 -14.23 6.65 -4.85
N ALA A 158 -15.21 6.98 -5.71
CA ALA A 158 -16.42 6.17 -5.86
C ALA A 158 -16.12 4.77 -6.44
N VAL A 159 -15.15 4.64 -7.35
CA VAL A 159 -14.71 3.33 -7.85
C VAL A 159 -13.92 2.59 -6.78
N MET A 160 -13.06 3.28 -6.03
CA MET A 160 -12.33 2.71 -4.89
C MET A 160 -13.27 2.20 -3.78
N GLN A 161 -14.41 2.87 -3.56
CA GLN A 161 -15.41 2.38 -2.61
C GLN A 161 -15.96 1.00 -2.99
N LYS A 162 -16.03 0.65 -4.28
CA LYS A 162 -16.45 -0.69 -4.71
C LYS A 162 -15.46 -1.77 -4.27
N GLU A 163 -14.16 -1.45 -4.29
CA GLU A 163 -13.09 -2.32 -3.79
C GLU A 163 -13.25 -2.53 -2.28
N ILE A 164 -13.36 -1.43 -1.54
CA ILE A 164 -13.53 -1.43 -0.08
C ILE A 164 -14.78 -2.23 0.32
N ASP A 165 -15.90 -2.06 -0.40
CA ASP A 165 -17.14 -2.77 -0.12
C ASP A 165 -17.01 -4.28 -0.39
N ALA A 166 -16.32 -4.67 -1.46
CA ALA A 166 -16.06 -6.08 -1.76
C ALA A 166 -15.19 -6.74 -0.68
N VAL A 167 -14.14 -6.06 -0.21
CA VAL A 167 -13.28 -6.54 0.89
C VAL A 167 -14.08 -6.66 2.20
N LYS A 168 -14.85 -5.64 2.56
CA LYS A 168 -15.73 -5.68 3.74
C LYS A 168 -16.72 -6.84 3.67
N GLN A 169 -17.26 -7.11 2.49
CA GLN A 169 -18.17 -8.22 2.27
C GLN A 169 -17.46 -9.58 2.42
N ALA A 170 -16.25 -9.74 1.87
CA ALA A 170 -15.46 -10.96 2.05
C ALA A 170 -15.15 -11.23 3.52
N ILE A 171 -14.76 -10.21 4.28
CA ILE A 171 -14.54 -10.30 5.74
C ILE A 171 -15.83 -10.75 6.45
N LYS A 172 -16.96 -10.13 6.11
CA LYS A 172 -18.28 -10.48 6.69
C LYS A 172 -18.67 -11.93 6.38
N ASP A 173 -18.28 -12.45 5.22
CA ASP A 173 -18.54 -13.82 4.80
C ASP A 173 -17.51 -14.83 5.35
N GLY A 174 -16.54 -14.38 6.16
CA GLY A 174 -15.48 -15.23 6.72
C GLY A 174 -14.43 -15.69 5.72
N LYS A 175 -14.35 -15.05 4.55
CA LYS A 175 -13.33 -15.31 3.51
C LYS A 175 -12.08 -14.47 3.77
N GLN A 176 -10.97 -14.87 3.18
CA GLN A 176 -9.77 -14.04 3.23
C GLN A 176 -9.96 -12.79 2.35
N PRO A 177 -9.60 -11.58 2.83
CA PRO A 177 -9.71 -10.33 2.08
C PRO A 177 -9.08 -10.38 0.68
N HIS A 178 -7.94 -11.06 0.53
CA HIS A 178 -7.29 -11.20 -0.78
C HIS A 178 -8.14 -11.90 -1.85
N GLU A 179 -9.08 -12.75 -1.44
CA GLU A 179 -10.02 -13.38 -2.38
C GLU A 179 -10.95 -12.36 -3.05
N ALA A 180 -11.25 -11.23 -2.38
CA ALA A 180 -12.03 -10.15 -2.97
C ALA A 180 -11.25 -9.43 -4.08
N TYR A 181 -9.96 -9.16 -3.84
CA TYR A 181 -9.07 -8.56 -4.85
C TYR A 181 -8.93 -9.48 -6.07
N ASP A 182 -8.78 -10.80 -5.85
CA ASP A 182 -8.72 -11.79 -6.92
C ASP A 182 -10.01 -11.83 -7.74
N ALA A 183 -11.17 -11.71 -7.09
CA ALA A 183 -12.48 -11.73 -7.76
C ALA A 183 -12.79 -10.44 -8.54
N LEU A 184 -12.37 -9.28 -8.03
CA LEU A 184 -12.53 -7.99 -8.72
C LEU A 184 -11.66 -7.91 -9.98
N GLY A 185 -10.49 -8.53 -9.96
CA GLY A 185 -9.58 -8.60 -11.09
C GLY A 185 -9.25 -7.21 -11.66
N ASP A 186 -9.57 -7.00 -12.93
CA ASP A 186 -9.09 -5.85 -13.72
C ASP A 186 -10.11 -4.72 -13.85
N THR A 187 -11.36 -4.96 -13.45
CA THR A 187 -12.49 -4.12 -13.87
C THR A 187 -12.41 -2.71 -13.29
N LEU A 188 -11.88 -2.55 -12.08
CA LEU A 188 -11.73 -1.24 -11.44
C LEU A 188 -10.64 -0.39 -12.12
N SER A 189 -9.53 -1.02 -12.53
CA SER A 189 -8.47 -0.36 -13.29
C SER A 189 -8.94 0.16 -14.65
N GLU A 190 -9.85 -0.55 -15.31
CA GLU A 190 -10.50 -0.09 -16.53
C GLU A 190 -11.37 1.16 -16.31
N GLU A 191 -12.11 1.23 -15.20
CA GLU A 191 -12.89 2.40 -14.84
C GLU A 191 -12.00 3.59 -14.49
N TRP A 192 -10.97 3.39 -13.68
CA TRP A 192 -10.00 4.43 -13.32
C TRP A 192 -9.24 4.96 -14.54
N ASN A 193 -8.87 4.10 -15.48
CA ASN A 193 -8.25 4.54 -16.72
C ASN A 193 -9.15 5.50 -17.50
N LYS A 194 -10.46 5.18 -17.60
CA LYS A 194 -11.44 6.05 -18.27
C LYS A 194 -11.61 7.39 -17.55
N ILE A 195 -11.74 7.36 -16.23
CA ILE A 195 -11.89 8.58 -15.40
C ILE A 195 -10.69 9.50 -15.60
N THR A 196 -9.48 8.95 -15.66
CA THR A 196 -8.23 9.71 -15.80
C THR A 196 -7.85 10.03 -17.26
N GLY A 197 -8.83 10.03 -18.17
CA GLY A 197 -8.68 10.49 -19.56
C GLY A 197 -8.16 9.43 -20.54
N GLY A 198 -8.20 8.15 -20.17
CA GLY A 198 -7.87 7.01 -21.01
C GLY A 198 -9.09 6.29 -21.57
N GLY A 199 -8.84 5.16 -22.22
CA GLY A 199 -9.86 4.30 -22.80
C GLY A 199 -10.49 4.85 -24.08
N SER A 200 -11.14 3.96 -24.81
CA SER A 200 -11.82 4.21 -26.07
C SER A 200 -13.05 3.31 -26.21
N PHE A 201 -13.82 3.50 -27.28
CA PHE A 201 -14.97 2.63 -27.60
C PHE A 201 -14.58 1.16 -27.79
N VAL A 202 -13.34 0.88 -28.22
CA VAL A 202 -12.85 -0.47 -28.53
C VAL A 202 -11.97 -1.08 -27.44
N SER A 203 -11.50 -0.29 -26.48
CA SER A 203 -10.67 -0.77 -25.38
C SER A 203 -10.78 0.14 -24.16
N ALA A 204 -11.09 -0.43 -23.00
CA ALA A 204 -11.10 0.34 -21.76
C ALA A 204 -9.69 0.75 -21.30
N LEU A 205 -8.65 0.06 -21.76
CA LEU A 205 -7.26 0.30 -21.36
C LEU A 205 -6.52 1.26 -22.28
N PHE A 206 -6.92 1.38 -23.56
CA PHE A 206 -6.20 2.21 -24.55
C PHE A 206 -7.09 3.30 -25.17
N PRO A 207 -6.59 4.55 -25.28
CA PRO A 207 -5.28 5.06 -24.82
C PRO A 207 -5.10 5.04 -23.29
N LEU A 208 -3.85 5.16 -22.82
CA LEU A 208 -3.55 5.22 -21.39
C LEU A 208 -3.94 6.58 -20.82
N GLY A 209 -4.82 6.56 -19.82
CA GLY A 209 -5.14 7.68 -18.93
C GLY A 209 -4.01 7.92 -17.92
N ARG A 210 -4.14 8.95 -17.09
CA ARG A 210 -3.11 9.33 -16.11
C ARG A 210 -2.78 8.19 -15.15
N TYR A 211 -3.79 7.45 -14.65
CA TYR A 211 -3.60 6.29 -13.77
C TYR A 211 -2.66 5.24 -14.38
N LEU A 212 -2.93 4.76 -15.60
CA LEU A 212 -2.07 3.75 -16.23
C LEU A 212 -0.70 4.31 -16.67
N LYS A 213 -0.59 5.61 -16.94
CA LYS A 213 0.70 6.26 -17.22
C LYS A 213 1.58 6.33 -15.97
N LEU A 214 1.00 6.70 -14.83
CA LEU A 214 1.69 6.67 -13.54
C LEU A 214 2.16 5.24 -13.26
N ALA A 215 1.27 4.24 -13.35
CA ALA A 215 1.64 2.83 -13.16
C ALA A 215 2.75 2.32 -14.10
N ALA A 216 2.88 2.87 -15.30
CA ALA A 216 3.92 2.50 -16.25
C ALA A 216 5.30 3.08 -15.89
N ASN A 217 5.34 4.33 -15.40
CA ASN A 217 6.55 5.03 -14.99
C ASN A 217 6.46 5.48 -13.52
N ASN A 218 6.71 4.55 -12.62
CA ASN A 218 6.49 4.67 -11.18
C ASN A 218 7.72 4.30 -10.34
N PRO A 219 8.94 4.80 -10.64
CA PRO A 219 10.10 4.51 -9.81
C PRO A 219 9.89 4.98 -8.35
N ASP A 220 9.08 6.01 -8.13
CA ASP A 220 8.78 6.59 -6.82
C ASP A 220 8.07 5.64 -5.85
N HIS A 221 7.67 4.44 -6.26
CA HIS A 221 7.05 3.45 -5.38
C HIS A 221 8.07 2.44 -4.84
N PHE A 222 9.28 2.39 -5.39
CA PHE A 222 10.21 1.30 -5.12
C PHE A 222 11.45 1.74 -4.33
N GLY A 223 11.70 1.05 -3.22
CA GLY A 223 12.95 1.10 -2.44
C GLY A 223 13.47 2.52 -2.19
N GLU A 224 14.74 2.76 -2.52
CA GLU A 224 15.39 4.05 -2.24
C GLU A 224 14.71 5.24 -2.94
N TRP A 225 14.01 4.99 -4.04
CA TRP A 225 13.31 6.03 -4.80
C TRP A 225 12.03 6.47 -4.09
N ALA A 226 11.27 5.53 -3.52
CA ALA A 226 10.15 5.84 -2.64
C ALA A 226 10.57 6.57 -1.38
N GLN A 227 11.69 6.15 -0.78
CA GLN A 227 12.24 6.86 0.37
C GLN A 227 12.58 8.32 0.02
N GLN A 228 13.14 8.58 -1.17
CA GLN A 228 13.42 9.94 -1.62
C GLN A 228 12.15 10.75 -1.91
N ALA A 229 11.11 10.13 -2.48
CA ALA A 229 9.83 10.76 -2.74
C ALA A 229 9.11 11.15 -1.43
N TYR A 230 9.06 10.23 -0.46
CA TYR A 230 8.57 10.50 0.89
C TYR A 230 9.35 11.64 1.57
N ILE A 231 10.68 11.59 1.56
CA ILE A 231 11.51 12.65 2.18
C ILE A 231 11.19 14.02 1.59
N ALA A 232 11.07 14.11 0.26
CA ALA A 232 10.72 15.36 -0.41
C ALA A 232 9.33 15.84 0.01
N GLY A 233 8.35 14.94 0.03
CA GLY A 233 6.97 15.29 0.36
C GLY A 233 6.75 15.66 1.82
N HIS A 234 7.27 14.86 2.74
CA HIS A 234 7.23 15.14 4.17
C HIS A 234 7.95 16.47 4.48
N THR A 235 9.09 16.74 3.83
CA THR A 235 9.77 18.04 3.95
C THR A 235 8.88 19.20 3.50
N ALA A 236 8.16 19.07 2.37
CA ALA A 236 7.21 20.10 1.92
C ALA A 236 6.07 20.31 2.93
N ALA A 237 5.51 19.22 3.48
CA ALA A 237 4.47 19.28 4.49
C ALA A 237 4.94 19.99 5.76
N LEU A 238 6.12 19.66 6.28
CA LEU A 238 6.71 20.33 7.45
C LEU A 238 6.98 21.81 7.18
N GLN A 239 7.49 22.15 5.99
CA GLN A 239 7.70 23.56 5.59
C GLN A 239 6.39 24.33 5.56
N HIS A 240 5.33 23.74 5.02
CA HIS A 240 4.01 24.35 4.97
C HIS A 240 3.41 24.53 6.38
N ALA A 241 3.52 23.50 7.22
CA ALA A 241 3.07 23.53 8.61
C ALA A 241 3.81 24.60 9.43
N ALA A 242 5.14 24.63 9.38
CA ALA A 242 5.95 25.59 10.12
C ALA A 242 5.70 27.04 9.67
N ALA A 243 5.44 27.27 8.38
CA ALA A 243 5.09 28.60 7.87
C ALA A 243 3.77 29.13 8.47
N ALA A 244 2.84 28.25 8.86
CA ALA A 244 1.58 28.59 9.49
C ALA A 244 1.66 28.79 11.01
N HIS A 245 2.83 28.58 11.63
CA HIS A 245 3.03 28.72 13.07
C HIS A 245 2.58 30.10 13.60
N ALA A 246 3.00 31.17 12.93
CA ALA A 246 2.75 32.53 13.41
C ALA A 246 1.26 32.93 13.31
N SER A 247 0.56 32.46 12.28
CA SER A 247 -0.86 32.76 12.07
C SER A 247 -1.78 31.83 12.86
N ARG A 248 -1.30 30.63 13.22
CA ARG A 248 -2.14 29.53 13.75
C ARG A 248 -3.37 29.28 12.87
N ASP A 249 -3.19 29.40 11.55
CA ASP A 249 -4.26 29.15 10.59
C ASP A 249 -4.42 27.63 10.40
N GLU A 250 -5.47 27.08 11.02
CA GLU A 250 -5.81 25.66 10.92
C GLU A 250 -6.03 25.22 9.48
N LYS A 251 -6.46 26.10 8.56
CA LYS A 251 -6.60 25.73 7.15
C LYS A 251 -5.26 25.44 6.47
N GLN A 252 -4.20 26.11 6.89
CA GLN A 252 -2.86 25.78 6.39
C GLN A 252 -2.37 24.46 7.00
N LEU A 253 -2.75 24.15 8.24
CA LEU A 253 -2.46 22.84 8.83
C LEU A 253 -3.20 21.72 8.10
N GLU A 254 -4.46 21.91 7.69
CA GLU A 254 -5.19 20.95 6.86
C GLU A 254 -4.47 20.67 5.53
N VAL A 255 -3.98 21.72 4.85
CA VAL A 255 -3.19 21.58 3.62
C VAL A 255 -1.87 20.87 3.90
N ALA A 256 -1.19 21.16 5.01
CA ALA A 256 0.04 20.47 5.40
C ALA A 256 -0.21 18.97 5.67
N TYR A 257 -1.31 18.61 6.34
CA TYR A 257 -1.70 17.21 6.51
C TYR A 257 -2.01 16.55 5.18
N ALA A 258 -2.68 17.22 4.25
CA ALA A 258 -2.92 16.65 2.92
C ALA A 258 -1.62 16.47 2.12
N MET A 259 -0.70 17.44 2.18
CA MET A 259 0.65 17.26 1.60
C MET A 259 1.36 16.06 2.21
N ASN A 260 1.23 15.87 3.53
CA ASN A 260 1.84 14.75 4.22
C ASN A 260 1.21 13.41 3.85
N ALA A 261 -0.12 13.33 3.78
CA ALA A 261 -0.83 12.14 3.34
C ALA A 261 -0.40 11.73 1.92
N PHE A 262 -0.25 12.70 1.02
CA PHE A 262 0.24 12.46 -0.34
C PHE A 262 1.70 11.92 -0.32
N ALA A 263 2.53 12.39 0.62
CA ALA A 263 3.88 11.87 0.82
C ALA A 263 3.87 10.46 1.44
N ASP A 264 2.96 10.23 2.38
CA ASP A 264 2.81 8.96 3.09
C ASP A 264 2.37 7.83 2.17
N HIS A 265 1.80 8.11 1.00
CA HIS A 265 1.64 7.12 -0.06
C HIS A 265 2.96 6.36 -0.30
N PHE A 266 4.04 7.09 -0.60
CA PHE A 266 5.37 6.52 -0.81
C PHE A 266 5.98 5.93 0.47
N LEU A 267 5.58 6.42 1.65
CA LEU A 267 5.96 5.81 2.92
C LEU A 267 5.32 4.43 3.09
N THR A 268 4.04 4.29 2.76
CA THR A 268 3.29 3.03 2.90
C THR A 268 3.74 1.98 1.89
N ASP A 269 4.16 2.37 0.68
CA ASP A 269 4.79 1.47 -0.27
C ASP A 269 6.04 0.79 0.33
N LEU A 270 6.81 1.51 1.16
CA LEU A 270 7.97 0.98 1.85
C LEU A 270 7.65 -0.03 2.97
N PHE A 271 6.38 -0.35 3.20
CA PHE A 271 5.95 -1.48 4.04
C PHE A 271 5.38 -2.63 3.22
N SER A 272 5.18 -2.47 1.91
CA SER A 272 4.74 -3.55 1.05
C SER A 272 5.93 -4.25 0.40
N ALA A 273 6.05 -5.56 0.65
CA ALA A 273 7.23 -6.34 0.27
C ALA A 273 7.61 -6.26 -1.22
N GLY A 274 6.61 -6.18 -2.11
CA GLY A 274 6.79 -6.02 -3.55
C GLY A 274 7.52 -4.74 -3.98
N HIS A 275 7.61 -3.75 -3.10
CA HIS A 275 8.26 -2.46 -3.38
C HIS A 275 9.67 -2.36 -2.80
N LEU A 276 10.10 -3.29 -1.93
CA LEU A 276 11.35 -3.15 -1.18
C LEU A 276 12.61 -3.42 -2.01
N ARG A 277 12.64 -4.57 -2.69
CA ARG A 277 13.85 -5.08 -3.36
C ARG A 277 13.74 -5.22 -4.87
N VAL A 278 12.61 -4.86 -5.47
CA VAL A 278 12.41 -4.92 -6.92
C VAL A 278 13.28 -3.84 -7.59
N PRO A 279 14.22 -4.21 -8.48
CA PRO A 279 15.15 -3.25 -9.07
C PRO A 279 14.52 -2.50 -10.26
N ARG A 280 13.38 -1.82 -10.03
CA ARG A 280 12.48 -1.26 -11.07
C ARG A 280 13.21 -0.48 -12.16
N LYS A 281 13.98 0.54 -11.79
CA LYS A 281 14.73 1.38 -12.76
C LYS A 281 15.79 0.59 -13.52
N ALA A 282 16.52 -0.29 -12.83
CA ALA A 282 17.59 -1.07 -13.46
C ALA A 282 17.03 -2.06 -14.49
N VAL A 283 15.92 -2.75 -14.19
CA VAL A 283 15.26 -3.64 -15.17
C VAL A 283 14.68 -2.86 -16.34
N ALA A 284 14.00 -1.73 -16.08
CA ALA A 284 13.45 -0.88 -17.14
C ALA A 284 14.54 -0.36 -18.08
N ALA A 285 15.74 -0.04 -17.56
CA ALA A 285 16.89 0.36 -18.37
C ALA A 285 17.54 -0.81 -19.13
N ALA A 286 17.52 -2.02 -18.57
CA ALA A 286 18.13 -3.21 -19.17
C ALA A 286 17.27 -3.88 -20.26
N VAL A 287 15.97 -3.57 -20.32
CA VAL A 287 15.01 -4.22 -21.22
C VAL A 287 14.48 -3.24 -22.26
N THR A 288 14.42 -3.67 -23.53
CA THR A 288 13.82 -2.90 -24.62
C THR A 288 12.57 -3.61 -25.17
N PRO A 289 11.41 -2.93 -25.26
CA PRO A 289 11.14 -1.58 -24.76
C PRO A 289 11.15 -1.51 -23.21
N SER A 290 11.41 -0.34 -22.64
CA SER A 290 11.46 -0.13 -21.17
C SER A 290 10.17 -0.55 -20.47
N ASP A 291 9.02 -0.32 -21.10
CA ASP A 291 7.70 -0.73 -20.59
C ASP A 291 7.60 -2.25 -20.38
N LEU A 292 8.34 -3.05 -21.18
CA LEU A 292 8.42 -4.48 -20.97
C LEU A 292 9.24 -4.83 -19.72
N GLY A 293 10.27 -4.03 -19.41
CA GLY A 293 11.03 -4.13 -18.15
C GLY A 293 10.17 -3.80 -16.92
N SER A 294 9.40 -2.71 -17.00
CA SER A 294 8.36 -2.38 -16.03
C SER A 294 7.32 -3.50 -15.90
N LEU A 295 6.90 -4.10 -17.01
CA LEU A 295 5.94 -5.21 -16.96
C LEU A 295 6.50 -6.44 -16.26
N ILE A 296 7.70 -6.91 -16.62
CA ILE A 296 8.23 -8.15 -16.04
C ILE A 296 8.62 -8.00 -14.56
N THR A 297 8.98 -6.79 -14.12
CA THR A 297 9.23 -6.53 -12.68
C THR A 297 7.98 -6.72 -11.82
N ARG A 298 6.78 -6.56 -12.41
CA ARG A 298 5.52 -6.85 -11.72
C ARG A 298 5.45 -8.28 -11.18
N PHE A 299 6.03 -9.27 -11.87
CA PHE A 299 6.01 -10.65 -11.36
C PHE A 299 6.81 -10.81 -10.08
N MET A 300 7.94 -10.08 -9.94
CA MET A 300 8.70 -10.08 -8.69
C MET A 300 8.00 -9.30 -7.59
N HIS A 301 7.39 -8.16 -7.95
CA HIS A 301 6.55 -7.38 -7.05
C HIS A 301 5.42 -8.24 -6.47
N ASP A 302 4.62 -8.87 -7.32
CA ASP A 302 3.47 -9.70 -6.91
C ASP A 302 3.95 -10.95 -6.14
N GLU A 303 5.11 -11.52 -6.49
CA GLU A 303 5.75 -12.64 -5.77
C GLU A 303 6.14 -12.24 -4.34
N ASP A 304 6.89 -11.15 -4.19
CA ASP A 304 7.37 -10.65 -2.90
C ASP A 304 6.18 -10.20 -2.03
N SER A 305 5.17 -9.52 -2.58
CA SER A 305 3.94 -9.16 -1.86
C SER A 305 3.15 -10.39 -1.41
N LYS A 306 3.02 -11.41 -2.27
CA LYS A 306 2.23 -12.61 -1.98
C LYS A 306 2.86 -13.48 -0.88
N PHE A 307 4.16 -13.72 -0.98
CA PHE A 307 4.88 -14.64 -0.09
C PHE A 307 5.50 -13.95 1.11
N GLY A 308 5.67 -12.63 1.06
CA GLY A 308 6.25 -11.80 2.10
C GLY A 308 7.77 -11.93 2.19
N LEU A 309 8.40 -10.94 2.83
CA LEU A 309 9.84 -10.89 3.08
C LEU A 309 10.10 -10.77 4.57
N ASN A 310 11.10 -11.51 5.06
CA ASN A 310 11.69 -11.27 6.36
C ASN A 310 12.46 -9.95 6.30
N VAL A 311 12.03 -8.99 7.10
CA VAL A 311 12.57 -7.63 7.16
C VAL A 311 13.01 -7.29 8.57
N GLN A 312 13.83 -6.26 8.66
CA GLN A 312 14.26 -5.66 9.92
C GLN A 312 14.31 -4.15 9.75
N ASN A 313 14.21 -3.37 10.83
CA ASN A 313 14.38 -1.92 10.77
C ASN A 313 15.62 -1.44 11.56
N GLY A 314 15.87 -0.13 11.52
CA GLY A 314 17.00 0.50 12.20
C GLY A 314 16.95 0.40 13.73
N ASN A 315 15.82 0.01 14.32
CA ASN A 315 15.67 -0.23 15.76
C ASN A 315 15.94 -1.70 16.16
N GLY A 316 16.24 -2.57 15.20
CA GLY A 316 16.45 -4.00 15.43
C GLY A 316 15.15 -4.79 15.59
N GLU A 317 14.00 -4.22 15.22
CA GLU A 317 12.74 -4.97 15.15
C GLU A 317 12.77 -5.86 13.90
N HIS A 318 12.26 -7.10 14.01
CA HIS A 318 12.20 -8.08 12.93
C HIS A 318 10.77 -8.59 12.76
N TRP A 319 10.30 -8.65 11.52
CA TRP A 319 8.99 -9.20 11.20
C TRP A 319 8.97 -9.74 9.77
N ARG A 320 7.86 -10.36 9.38
CA ARG A 320 7.59 -10.71 8.00
C ARG A 320 6.61 -9.71 7.42
N ALA A 321 7.04 -8.96 6.42
CA ALA A 321 6.21 -8.02 5.68
C ALA A 321 5.57 -8.72 4.50
N TYR A 322 4.25 -8.72 4.39
CA TYR A 322 3.57 -8.98 3.13
C TYR A 322 3.34 -7.65 2.40
N GLY A 323 2.80 -7.70 1.19
CA GLY A 323 2.60 -6.50 0.39
C GLY A 323 1.18 -6.32 -0.09
N ASP A 324 1.05 -5.63 -1.22
CA ASP A 324 -0.21 -5.29 -1.88
C ASP A 324 -1.20 -6.46 -1.85
N LYS A 325 -2.46 -6.15 -1.49
CA LYS A 325 -3.60 -7.07 -1.33
C LYS A 325 -3.56 -7.95 -0.08
N ARG A 326 -2.59 -7.74 0.81
CA ARG A 326 -2.41 -8.53 2.03
C ARG A 326 -2.64 -7.74 3.30
N TYR A 327 -2.86 -6.43 3.23
CA TYR A 327 -3.01 -5.58 4.41
C TYR A 327 -4.06 -6.14 5.36
N PHE A 328 -5.24 -6.50 4.85
CA PHE A 328 -6.33 -7.03 5.68
C PHE A 328 -6.19 -8.53 6.02
N ASP A 329 -5.23 -9.26 5.45
CA ASP A 329 -5.02 -10.67 5.79
C ASP A 329 -4.48 -10.77 7.23
N ALA A 330 -4.92 -11.80 7.96
CA ALA A 330 -4.48 -11.99 9.36
C ALA A 330 -2.95 -12.17 9.48
N ILE A 331 -2.32 -12.71 8.44
CA ILE A 331 -0.88 -12.99 8.40
C ILE A 331 -0.02 -11.71 8.36
N ASP A 332 -0.59 -10.57 7.94
CA ASP A 332 0.13 -9.30 7.81
C ASP A 332 0.04 -8.41 9.05
N ASN A 333 -0.48 -8.93 10.18
CA ASN A 333 -0.73 -8.11 11.38
C ASN A 333 0.52 -7.38 11.92
N ALA A 334 1.68 -8.03 11.91
CA ALA A 334 2.91 -7.41 12.36
C ALA A 334 3.31 -6.22 11.45
N ASN A 335 3.19 -6.40 10.14
CA ASN A 335 3.50 -5.36 9.17
C ASN A 335 2.53 -4.18 9.26
N ARG A 336 1.22 -4.46 9.39
CA ARG A 336 0.17 -3.46 9.65
C ARG A 336 0.50 -2.58 10.85
N LEU A 337 0.95 -3.17 11.96
CA LEU A 337 1.34 -2.41 13.14
C LEU A 337 2.49 -1.43 12.83
N HIS A 338 3.50 -1.88 12.08
CA HIS A 338 4.65 -1.05 11.72
C HIS A 338 4.29 0.10 10.77
N VAL A 339 3.49 -0.15 9.73
CA VAL A 339 3.07 0.90 8.78
C VAL A 339 2.19 1.94 9.46
N ASN A 340 1.22 1.52 10.27
CA ASN A 340 0.33 2.44 10.98
C ASN A 340 1.10 3.34 11.97
N GLN A 341 2.10 2.77 12.67
CA GLN A 341 2.97 3.55 13.55
C GLN A 341 3.85 4.55 12.77
N ALA A 342 4.34 4.17 11.60
CA ALA A 342 5.16 5.06 10.77
C ALA A 342 4.34 6.25 10.24
N VAL A 343 3.13 6.00 9.76
CA VAL A 343 2.20 7.05 9.30
C VAL A 343 1.76 7.96 10.45
N GLN A 344 1.48 7.40 11.64
CA GLN A 344 1.18 8.22 12.82
C GLN A 344 2.34 9.15 13.18
N LEU A 345 3.58 8.64 13.20
CA LEU A 345 4.77 9.44 13.47
C LEU A 345 4.97 10.55 12.41
N SER A 346 4.70 10.24 11.14
CA SER A 346 4.72 11.21 10.05
C SER A 346 3.72 12.35 10.30
N ALA A 347 2.46 12.05 10.61
CA ALA A 347 1.45 13.07 10.90
C ALA A 347 1.77 13.88 12.18
N ASP A 348 2.29 13.23 13.22
CA ASP A 348 2.69 13.91 14.47
C ASP A 348 3.80 14.94 14.23
N GLU A 349 4.77 14.64 13.33
CA GLU A 349 5.84 15.57 12.97
C GLU A 349 5.30 16.83 12.26
N VAL A 350 4.26 16.69 11.44
CA VAL A 350 3.56 17.84 10.80
C VAL A 350 2.97 18.76 11.87
N PHE A 351 2.25 18.19 12.84
CA PHE A 351 1.67 18.97 13.92
C PHE A 351 2.76 19.62 14.79
N ALA A 352 3.83 18.90 15.09
CA ALA A 352 4.96 19.43 15.85
C ALA A 352 5.58 20.65 15.14
N ALA A 353 5.79 20.57 13.82
CA ALA A 353 6.31 21.68 13.02
C ALA A 353 5.35 22.88 13.01
N TYR A 354 4.05 22.64 12.89
CA TYR A 354 3.02 23.68 13.04
C TYR A 354 3.06 24.35 14.41
N LEU A 355 3.21 23.56 15.47
CA LEU A 355 3.25 24.06 16.84
C LEU A 355 4.49 24.90 17.12
N SER A 356 5.67 24.45 16.68
CA SER A 356 6.96 25.06 16.99
C SER A 356 7.44 26.11 16.00
N GLY A 357 6.98 26.06 14.75
CA GLY A 357 7.55 26.85 13.65
C GLY A 357 8.95 26.39 13.23
N THR A 358 9.38 25.20 13.67
CA THR A 358 10.71 24.65 13.40
C THR A 358 10.63 23.41 12.51
N LEU A 359 11.69 23.16 11.75
CA LEU A 359 11.78 22.02 10.84
C LEU A 359 12.71 20.95 11.40
N ALA A 360 12.22 19.70 11.44
CA ALA A 360 13.10 18.55 11.58
C ALA A 360 13.96 18.40 10.31
N VAL A 361 15.18 17.90 10.47
CA VAL A 361 16.03 17.56 9.32
C VAL A 361 15.65 16.16 8.81
N PRO A 362 15.77 15.86 7.51
CA PRO A 362 15.36 14.56 6.97
C PRO A 362 15.97 13.34 7.66
N SER A 363 17.22 13.43 8.11
CA SER A 363 17.88 12.33 8.84
C SER A 363 17.30 12.06 10.24
N SER A 364 16.44 12.94 10.76
CA SER A 364 15.79 12.77 12.06
C SER A 364 14.32 12.36 11.98
N PHE A 365 13.72 12.31 10.77
CA PHE A 365 12.31 11.94 10.60
C PHE A 365 12.01 10.61 11.29
N ALA A 366 11.02 10.62 12.19
CA ALA A 366 10.71 9.51 13.06
C ALA A 366 10.16 8.31 12.28
N ALA A 367 9.34 8.55 11.26
CA ALA A 367 8.80 7.52 10.38
C ALA A 367 9.91 6.71 9.66
N LEU A 368 10.99 7.35 9.24
CA LEU A 368 12.11 6.68 8.55
C LEU A 368 12.81 5.62 9.42
N LYS A 369 12.77 5.77 10.75
CA LYS A 369 13.38 4.79 11.68
C LYS A 369 12.58 3.49 11.78
N ARG A 370 11.30 3.51 11.37
CA ARG A 370 10.40 2.35 11.36
C ARG A 370 10.51 1.52 10.09
N LEU A 371 11.03 2.10 9.01
CA LEU A 371 11.11 1.45 7.71
C LEU A 371 11.91 0.14 7.74
N PRO A 372 11.50 -0.87 6.96
CA PRO A 372 12.38 -1.94 6.53
C PRO A 372 13.73 -1.41 6.02
N ASP A 373 14.81 -2.04 6.45
CA ASP A 373 16.16 -1.78 5.97
C ASP A 373 16.30 -2.32 4.53
N LEU A 374 16.35 -1.37 3.60
CA LEU A 374 16.45 -1.63 2.16
C LEU A 374 17.75 -2.33 1.73
N GLN A 375 18.80 -2.31 2.55
CA GLN A 375 20.01 -3.09 2.28
C GLN A 375 19.91 -4.49 2.88
N ALA A 376 19.34 -4.63 4.08
CA ALA A 376 19.16 -5.93 4.73
C ALA A 376 18.25 -6.86 3.90
N VAL A 377 17.19 -6.33 3.28
CA VAL A 377 16.26 -7.12 2.45
C VAL A 377 16.91 -7.69 1.16
N LEU A 378 18.04 -7.12 0.73
CA LEU A 378 18.82 -7.63 -0.41
C LEU A 378 19.67 -8.85 -0.03
N ASN A 379 19.79 -9.17 1.26
CA ASN A 379 20.53 -10.33 1.72
C ASN A 379 19.79 -11.64 1.36
N LEU A 380 20.44 -12.45 0.52
CA LEU A 380 19.90 -13.72 0.01
C LEU A 380 19.77 -14.81 1.08
N ALA A 381 20.46 -14.67 2.21
CA ALA A 381 20.37 -15.65 3.29
C ALA A 381 19.08 -15.50 4.11
N SER A 382 18.44 -14.33 4.05
CA SER A 382 17.30 -13.99 4.90
C SER A 382 15.94 -14.23 4.22
N ASN A 383 15.92 -14.43 2.91
CA ASN A 383 14.71 -14.49 2.10
C ASN A 383 14.87 -15.48 0.95
N PHE A 384 13.76 -15.94 0.37
CA PHE A 384 13.82 -16.66 -0.90
C PHE A 384 14.50 -15.80 -1.98
N SER A 385 15.13 -16.48 -2.95
CA SER A 385 15.95 -15.86 -4.00
C SER A 385 15.12 -14.83 -4.76
N PRO A 386 15.59 -13.63 -5.11
CA PRO A 386 14.81 -12.66 -5.88
C PRO A 386 14.71 -13.08 -7.35
N LEU A 387 13.61 -12.73 -8.02
CA LEU A 387 13.45 -13.00 -9.46
C LEU A 387 14.42 -12.15 -10.30
N PHE A 388 14.61 -10.88 -9.92
CA PHE A 388 15.59 -9.96 -10.48
C PHE A 388 16.45 -9.34 -9.38
N ARG A 389 17.74 -9.14 -9.64
CA ARG A 389 18.64 -8.41 -8.74
C ARG A 389 19.73 -7.68 -9.51
N VAL A 390 20.28 -6.63 -8.92
CA VAL A 390 21.46 -5.95 -9.48
C VAL A 390 22.71 -6.47 -8.79
N GLN A 391 23.71 -6.92 -9.58
CA GLN A 391 25.01 -7.31 -9.07
C GLN A 391 26.10 -6.94 -10.08
N GLY A 392 27.16 -6.27 -9.62
CA GLY A 392 28.26 -5.85 -10.51
C GLY A 392 27.82 -4.96 -11.67
N GLY A 393 26.80 -4.12 -11.46
CA GLY A 393 26.23 -3.24 -12.50
C GLY A 393 25.37 -3.94 -13.55
N LYS A 394 25.10 -5.25 -13.41
CA LYS A 394 24.23 -6.02 -14.30
C LYS A 394 22.92 -6.38 -13.61
N VAL A 395 21.84 -6.43 -14.39
CA VAL A 395 20.58 -7.03 -13.94
C VAL A 395 20.65 -8.53 -14.16
N LEU A 396 20.66 -9.27 -13.07
CA LEU A 396 20.61 -10.71 -13.05
C LEU A 396 19.16 -11.17 -12.88
N ARG A 397 18.81 -12.28 -13.53
CA ARG A 397 17.53 -12.97 -13.37
C ARG A 397 17.74 -14.34 -12.77
N ARG A 398 16.83 -14.81 -11.90
CA ARG A 398 16.80 -16.19 -11.43
C ARG A 398 16.85 -17.17 -12.61
N LYS A 399 17.67 -18.22 -12.53
CA LYS A 399 17.89 -19.14 -13.66
C LYS A 399 16.64 -19.97 -13.91
N ASP A 400 16.19 -20.72 -12.90
CA ASP A 400 14.87 -21.34 -12.86
C ASP A 400 13.89 -20.37 -12.20
N VAL A 401 13.08 -19.70 -13.02
CA VAL A 401 12.10 -18.72 -12.54
C VAL A 401 11.05 -19.36 -11.64
N ASN A 402 10.72 -20.65 -11.84
CA ASN A 402 9.64 -21.32 -11.11
C ASN A 402 10.10 -21.91 -9.77
N ASN A 403 11.37 -21.76 -9.39
CA ASN A 403 11.90 -22.22 -8.12
C ASN A 403 12.33 -21.04 -7.25
N LEU A 404 11.57 -20.74 -6.19
CA LEU A 404 11.83 -19.65 -5.25
C LEU A 404 13.19 -19.79 -4.54
N ASN A 405 13.71 -21.00 -4.41
CA ASN A 405 14.98 -21.28 -3.75
C ASN A 405 16.16 -21.35 -4.73
N ASP A 406 15.96 -21.14 -6.03
CA ASP A 406 17.08 -21.15 -6.99
C ASP A 406 17.93 -19.89 -6.82
N THR A 407 19.10 -20.05 -6.22
CA THR A 407 20.09 -18.97 -6.04
C THR A 407 20.97 -18.76 -7.27
N ALA A 408 20.90 -19.66 -8.27
CA ALA A 408 21.60 -19.48 -9.53
C ALA A 408 20.94 -18.36 -10.34
N THR A 409 21.78 -17.53 -10.96
CA THR A 409 21.33 -16.40 -11.77
C THR A 409 22.02 -16.35 -13.12
N VAL A 410 21.33 -15.76 -14.09
CA VAL A 410 21.80 -15.53 -15.46
C VAL A 410 21.83 -14.04 -15.78
N ASP A 411 22.77 -13.59 -16.59
CA ASP A 411 22.86 -12.22 -17.12
C ASP A 411 22.57 -12.15 -18.63
N ASP A 412 22.43 -13.30 -19.31
CA ASP A 412 22.16 -13.48 -20.73
C ASP A 412 20.68 -13.81 -21.00
N TRP A 413 19.77 -12.94 -20.56
CA TRP A 413 18.33 -13.12 -20.70
C TRP A 413 17.68 -11.96 -21.48
N TRP A 414 16.49 -12.20 -22.05
CA TRP A 414 15.78 -11.23 -22.87
C TRP A 414 14.39 -10.94 -22.29
N GLY A 415 13.94 -9.68 -22.34
CA GLY A 415 12.66 -9.28 -21.74
C GLY A 415 11.46 -10.09 -22.25
N TRP A 416 11.40 -10.34 -23.56
CA TRP A 416 10.29 -11.10 -24.16
C TRP A 416 10.31 -12.58 -23.80
N SER A 417 11.49 -13.22 -23.79
CA SER A 417 11.58 -14.63 -23.37
C SER A 417 11.25 -14.77 -21.89
N THR A 418 11.71 -13.84 -21.04
CA THR A 418 11.32 -13.77 -19.63
C THR A 418 9.82 -13.60 -19.46
N TYR A 419 9.18 -12.68 -20.18
CA TYR A 419 7.72 -12.52 -20.14
C TYR A 419 6.98 -13.80 -20.51
N LEU A 420 7.42 -14.51 -21.57
CA LEU A 420 6.80 -15.77 -21.97
C LEU A 420 6.95 -16.89 -20.94
N LEU A 421 8.04 -16.89 -20.16
CA LEU A 421 8.22 -17.80 -19.03
C LEU A 421 7.33 -17.46 -17.84
N LEU A 422 7.02 -16.17 -17.66
CA LEU A 422 6.25 -15.67 -16.51
C LEU A 422 4.74 -15.50 -16.80
N LYS A 423 4.28 -15.62 -18.05
CA LYS A 423 2.86 -15.39 -18.37
C LYS A 423 1.89 -16.32 -17.64
N ASP A 424 2.36 -17.51 -17.27
CA ASP A 424 1.63 -18.53 -16.49
C ASP A 424 2.36 -18.81 -15.15
N TYR A 425 2.82 -17.75 -14.47
CA TYR A 425 3.74 -17.85 -13.34
C TYR A 425 3.10 -18.42 -12.08
N HIS A 426 3.60 -19.59 -11.66
CA HIS A 426 3.23 -20.27 -10.43
C HIS A 426 4.49 -20.86 -9.77
N PRO A 427 5.34 -20.02 -9.16
CA PRO A 427 6.59 -20.49 -8.59
C PRO A 427 6.33 -21.40 -7.38
N THR A 428 7.26 -22.32 -7.16
CA THR A 428 7.26 -23.31 -6.08
C THR A 428 8.53 -23.18 -5.26
N GLY A 429 8.50 -23.66 -4.02
CA GLY A 429 9.64 -23.63 -3.12
C GLY A 429 9.27 -23.12 -1.73
N ASN A 430 10.25 -23.15 -0.84
CA ASN A 430 10.12 -22.64 0.52
C ASN A 430 10.25 -21.13 0.52
N VAL A 431 9.33 -20.47 1.25
CA VAL A 431 9.29 -19.03 1.42
C VAL A 431 9.95 -18.56 2.72
N ALA A 432 10.29 -19.52 3.59
CA ALA A 432 10.83 -19.30 4.94
C ALA A 432 12.14 -18.50 4.92
#